data_AF-A0A318B254-F1
#
_entry.id   AF-A0A318B254-F1
#
_cell.length_a   1.000
_cell.length_b   1.000
_cell.length_c   1.000
_cell.angle_alpha   90.00
_cell.angle_beta   90.00
_cell.angle_gamma   90.00
#
_symmetry.space_group_name_H-M   'P 1'
#
loop_
_entity.id
_entity.type
_entity.pdbx_description
1 polymer ?
#
loop_
_entity_poly.entity_id
_entity_poly.type
_entity_poly.pdbx_seq_one_letter_code
_entity_poly.pdbx_strand_id
1 'polypeptide(L)'
;MGGPDLRALTILIVDDNANMRGILSAILKAAGVRRILEAGDGVEGLKFFAEREIDIIFTDLMMQPVDGLAFVHWVRNSPASPNPYAPIIMMTGHATRRSLDEARMAGVTEFLAKPINARGVMHRINEVINNPRDFVRVGDYFGPCRRRRIDHDFTGDERRGVQPTPTVLGGEAEVQAFDPEECY
;
A
#
# COMPACT_ATOMS: atom_id res chain seq x y z
N MET A 1 -25.64 -2.67 -11.51
CA MET A 1 -24.17 -2.79 -11.45
C MET A 1 -23.84 -4.02 -10.61
N GLY A 2 -23.34 -5.08 -11.23
CA GLY A 2 -22.84 -6.24 -10.48
C GLY A 2 -21.50 -5.88 -9.85
N GLY A 3 -21.40 -5.96 -8.52
CA GLY A 3 -20.11 -5.86 -7.84
C GLY A 3 -19.22 -7.07 -8.16
N PRO A 4 -17.92 -7.02 -7.84
CA PRO A 4 -17.03 -8.16 -8.01
C PRO A 4 -17.56 -9.39 -7.26
N ASP A 5 -17.41 -10.57 -7.86
CA ASP A 5 -17.80 -11.82 -7.20
C ASP A 5 -16.80 -12.17 -6.10
N LEU A 6 -17.20 -11.96 -4.84
CA LEU A 6 -16.34 -12.16 -3.69
C LEU A 6 -16.33 -13.62 -3.18
N ARG A 7 -17.12 -14.53 -3.77
CA ARG A 7 -17.27 -15.90 -3.27
C ARG A 7 -15.96 -16.69 -3.34
N ALA A 8 -15.15 -16.41 -4.34
CA ALA A 8 -13.85 -17.05 -4.55
C ALA A 8 -12.72 -16.36 -3.79
N LEU A 9 -12.94 -15.26 -3.06
CA LEU A 9 -11.85 -14.60 -2.33
C LEU A 9 -11.64 -15.23 -0.95
N THR A 10 -10.36 -15.37 -0.57
CA THR A 10 -9.92 -15.64 0.80
C THR A 10 -9.48 -14.34 1.45
N ILE A 11 -10.17 -13.95 2.52
CA ILE A 11 -9.86 -12.74 3.27
C ILE A 11 -9.31 -13.11 4.64
N LEU A 12 -8.16 -12.53 5.01
CA LEU A 12 -7.60 -12.63 6.35
C LEU A 12 -7.94 -11.36 7.14
N ILE A 13 -8.48 -11.53 8.35
CA ILE A 13 -8.72 -10.46 9.31
C ILE A 13 -7.75 -10.65 10.47
N VAL A 14 -6.95 -9.64 10.78
CA VAL A 14 -6.01 -9.62 11.90
C VAL A 14 -6.34 -8.42 12.78
N ASP A 15 -6.93 -8.65 13.94
CA ASP A 15 -7.32 -7.60 14.89
C ASP A 15 -7.39 -8.24 16.28
N ASP A 16 -6.89 -7.62 17.33
CA ASP A 16 -6.92 -8.21 18.68
C ASP A 16 -8.32 -8.18 19.31
N ASN A 17 -9.18 -7.29 18.84
CA ASN A 17 -10.54 -7.15 19.31
C ASN A 17 -11.49 -8.13 18.62
N ALA A 18 -11.87 -9.18 19.34
CA ALA A 18 -12.82 -10.20 18.87
C ALA A 18 -14.17 -9.63 18.38
N ASN A 19 -14.67 -8.57 19.00
CA ASN A 19 -15.92 -7.93 18.57
C ASN A 19 -15.74 -7.26 17.21
N MET A 20 -14.60 -6.59 16.99
CA MET A 20 -14.29 -5.96 15.71
C MET A 20 -14.13 -6.99 14.60
N ARG A 21 -13.44 -8.11 14.88
CA ARG A 21 -13.35 -9.25 13.95
C ARG A 21 -14.72 -9.80 13.59
N GLY A 22 -15.59 -10.00 14.58
CA GLY A 22 -16.96 -10.47 14.38
C GLY A 22 -17.80 -9.53 13.51
N ILE A 23 -17.73 -8.22 13.75
CA ILE A 23 -18.44 -7.21 12.94
C ILE A 23 -17.96 -7.24 11.49
N LEU A 24 -16.64 -7.23 11.26
CA LEU A 24 -16.08 -7.26 9.91
C LEU A 24 -16.40 -8.58 9.20
N SER A 25 -16.26 -9.71 9.89
CA SER A 25 -16.62 -11.04 9.40
C SER A 25 -18.10 -11.10 8.98
N ALA A 26 -19.02 -10.53 9.77
CA ALA A 26 -20.43 -10.46 9.43
C ALA A 26 -20.70 -9.60 8.18
N ILE A 27 -20.04 -8.44 8.06
CA ILE A 27 -20.13 -7.57 6.88
C ILE A 27 -19.65 -8.31 5.62
N LEU A 28 -18.49 -8.97 5.69
CA LEU A 28 -17.91 -9.70 4.56
C LEU A 28 -18.77 -10.91 4.15
N LYS A 29 -19.31 -11.65 5.11
CA LYS A 29 -20.26 -12.75 4.85
C LYS A 29 -21.53 -12.24 4.16
N ALA A 30 -22.09 -11.13 4.63
CA ALA A 30 -23.26 -10.50 4.01
C ALA A 30 -22.97 -10.01 2.58
N ALA A 31 -21.73 -9.62 2.30
CA ALA A 31 -21.25 -9.26 0.97
C ALA A 31 -20.95 -10.47 0.06
N GLY A 32 -21.05 -11.70 0.57
CA GLY A 32 -20.89 -12.93 -0.21
C GLY A 32 -19.50 -13.59 -0.11
N VAL A 33 -18.60 -13.08 0.71
CA VAL A 33 -17.30 -13.72 0.98
C VAL A 33 -17.52 -15.04 1.71
N ARG A 34 -16.96 -16.14 1.19
CA ARG A 34 -17.14 -17.48 1.75
C ARG A 34 -15.94 -17.95 2.58
N ARG A 35 -14.73 -17.46 2.29
CA ARG A 35 -13.49 -17.87 2.92
C ARG A 35 -12.93 -16.71 3.74
N ILE A 36 -13.17 -16.74 5.05
CA ILE A 36 -12.68 -15.72 6.00
C ILE A 36 -11.84 -16.44 7.06
N LEU A 37 -10.61 -15.98 7.22
CA LEU A 37 -9.72 -16.39 8.30
C LEU A 37 -9.63 -15.24 9.30
N GLU A 38 -9.73 -15.55 10.58
CA GLU A 38 -9.71 -14.56 11.66
C GLU A 38 -8.54 -14.88 12.58
N ALA A 39 -7.63 -13.92 12.76
CA ALA A 39 -6.47 -14.00 13.64
C ALA A 39 -6.59 -12.95 14.75
N GLY A 40 -6.33 -13.36 15.99
CA GLY A 40 -6.38 -12.52 17.17
C GLY A 40 -5.11 -11.68 17.40
N ASP A 41 -4.05 -11.92 16.66
CA ASP A 41 -2.81 -11.16 16.75
C ASP A 41 -1.96 -11.30 15.47
N GLY A 42 -0.89 -10.52 15.39
CA GLY A 42 0.02 -10.57 14.25
C GLY A 42 0.75 -11.92 14.08
N VAL A 43 0.99 -12.70 15.14
CA VAL A 43 1.67 -14.01 15.05
C VAL A 43 0.76 -15.03 14.37
N GLU A 44 -0.49 -15.13 14.84
CA GLU A 44 -1.51 -15.98 14.22
C GLU A 44 -1.80 -15.53 12.78
N GLY A 45 -1.86 -14.21 12.55
CA GLY A 45 -2.02 -13.65 11.21
C GLY A 45 -0.90 -14.07 10.26
N LEU A 46 0.37 -13.99 10.71
CA LEU A 46 1.52 -14.41 9.92
C LEU A 46 1.50 -15.91 9.63
N LYS A 47 1.08 -16.72 10.61
CA LYS A 47 0.93 -18.16 10.42
C LYS A 47 -0.10 -18.48 9.34
N PHE A 48 -1.30 -17.89 9.41
CA PHE A 48 -2.31 -18.11 8.37
C PHE A 48 -1.84 -17.61 7.01
N PHE A 49 -1.18 -16.47 6.98
CA PHE A 49 -0.67 -15.91 5.74
C PHE A 49 0.43 -16.77 5.10
N ALA A 50 1.27 -17.44 5.90
CA ALA A 50 2.29 -18.35 5.40
C ALA A 50 1.71 -19.70 4.91
N GLU A 51 0.62 -20.17 5.51
CA GLU A 51 0.05 -21.50 5.22
C GLU A 51 -1.13 -21.50 4.23
N ARG A 52 -1.70 -20.34 3.90
CA ARG A 52 -2.92 -20.22 3.08
C ARG A 52 -2.75 -19.16 2.01
N GLU A 53 -3.41 -19.35 0.86
CA GLU A 53 -3.51 -18.32 -0.16
C GLU A 53 -4.51 -17.24 0.27
N ILE A 54 -4.00 -16.04 0.52
CA ILE A 54 -4.78 -14.88 0.95
C ILE A 54 -4.84 -13.85 -0.18
N ASP A 55 -6.06 -13.44 -0.53
CA ASP A 55 -6.30 -12.45 -1.58
C ASP A 55 -6.36 -11.02 -1.04
N ILE A 56 -6.93 -10.83 0.16
CA ILE A 56 -7.03 -9.51 0.81
C ILE A 56 -6.77 -9.66 2.31
N ILE A 57 -5.99 -8.75 2.88
CA ILE A 57 -5.73 -8.69 4.33
C ILE A 57 -6.37 -7.44 4.92
N PHE A 58 -7.15 -7.60 5.97
CA PHE A 58 -7.52 -6.53 6.89
C PHE A 58 -6.68 -6.68 8.15
N THR A 59 -5.98 -5.63 8.56
CA THR A 59 -5.14 -5.66 9.77
C THR A 59 -5.35 -4.42 10.61
N ASP A 60 -5.45 -4.55 11.93
CA ASP A 60 -5.41 -3.40 12.82
C ASP A 60 -4.01 -2.81 12.90
N LEU A 61 -3.92 -1.50 13.13
CA LEU A 61 -2.64 -0.84 13.31
C LEU A 61 -1.98 -1.22 14.64
N MET A 62 -2.78 -1.28 15.71
CA MET A 62 -2.30 -1.46 17.09
C MET A 62 -2.71 -2.84 17.57
N MET A 63 -1.74 -3.74 17.75
CA MET A 63 -1.95 -5.09 18.26
C MET A 63 -0.75 -5.53 19.08
N GLN A 64 -0.91 -6.58 19.89
CA GLN A 64 0.17 -7.25 20.63
C GLN A 64 0.06 -8.77 20.44
N PRO A 65 1.17 -9.53 20.51
CA PRO A 65 2.55 -9.07 20.72
C PRO A 65 3.21 -8.46 19.48
N VAL A 66 2.69 -8.77 18.29
CA VAL A 66 3.16 -8.21 17.02
C VAL A 66 2.18 -7.15 16.56
N ASP A 67 2.67 -5.93 16.34
CA ASP A 67 1.86 -4.82 15.85
C ASP A 67 1.57 -4.92 14.34
N GLY A 68 0.62 -4.12 13.87
CA GLY A 68 0.20 -4.13 12.47
C GLY A 68 1.29 -3.65 11.49
N LEU A 69 2.19 -2.77 11.92
CA LEU A 69 3.28 -2.27 11.07
C LEU A 69 4.34 -3.35 10.84
N ALA A 70 4.73 -4.06 11.90
CA ALA A 70 5.64 -5.19 11.86
C ALA A 70 5.05 -6.33 11.02
N PHE A 71 3.75 -6.61 11.18
CA PHE A 71 3.02 -7.56 10.34
C PHE A 71 3.11 -7.17 8.86
N VAL A 72 2.79 -5.93 8.50
CA VAL A 72 2.86 -5.44 7.11
C VAL A 72 4.30 -5.52 6.58
N HIS A 73 5.28 -5.09 7.37
CA HIS A 73 6.67 -5.10 6.96
C HIS A 73 7.16 -6.52 6.65
N TRP A 74 6.76 -7.50 7.47
CA TRP A 74 7.05 -8.91 7.21
C TRP A 74 6.37 -9.38 5.92
N VAL A 75 5.09 -9.08 5.70
CA VAL A 75 4.37 -9.47 4.47
C VAL A 75 5.06 -8.91 3.21
N ARG A 76 5.59 -7.69 3.27
CA ARG A 76 6.22 -7.04 2.11
C ARG A 76 7.66 -7.48 1.85
N ASN A 77 8.43 -7.78 2.88
CA ASN A 77 9.89 -7.92 2.77
C ASN A 77 10.44 -9.28 3.18
N SER A 78 9.68 -10.11 3.90
CA SER A 78 10.15 -11.42 4.32
C SER A 78 10.29 -12.36 3.11
N PRO A 79 11.42 -13.09 2.97
CA PRO A 79 11.55 -14.17 1.99
C PRO A 79 10.53 -15.31 2.19
N ALA A 80 10.00 -15.43 3.41
CA ALA A 80 8.96 -16.41 3.75
C ALA A 80 7.54 -15.91 3.43
N SER A 81 7.38 -14.69 2.88
CA SER A 81 6.08 -14.18 2.43
C SER A 81 5.68 -14.88 1.12
N PRO A 82 4.59 -15.67 1.10
CA PRO A 82 4.18 -16.36 -0.11
C PRO A 82 3.60 -15.42 -1.17
N ASN A 83 3.02 -14.29 -0.75
CA ASN A 83 2.43 -13.31 -1.65
C ASN A 83 2.67 -11.87 -1.17
N PRO A 84 3.85 -11.28 -1.44
CA PRO A 84 4.15 -9.94 -0.99
C PRO A 84 3.31 -8.85 -1.70
N TYR A 85 2.51 -9.19 -2.71
CA TYR A 85 1.63 -8.28 -3.46
C TYR A 85 0.20 -8.22 -2.91
N ALA A 86 -0.16 -9.07 -1.95
CA ALA A 86 -1.51 -9.11 -1.39
C ALA A 86 -1.95 -7.70 -0.91
N PRO A 87 -3.10 -7.18 -1.35
CA PRO A 87 -3.66 -5.93 -0.83
C PRO A 87 -3.84 -5.97 0.69
N ILE A 88 -3.29 -4.96 1.37
CA ILE A 88 -3.43 -4.80 2.83
C ILE A 88 -4.27 -3.55 3.09
N ILE A 89 -5.44 -3.75 3.70
CA ILE A 89 -6.33 -2.69 4.15
C ILE A 89 -6.13 -2.54 5.65
N MET A 90 -5.41 -1.49 6.05
CA MET A 90 -5.15 -1.22 7.46
C MET A 90 -6.35 -0.52 8.11
N MET A 91 -6.84 -1.10 9.20
CA MET A 91 -7.89 -0.53 10.03
C MET A 91 -7.26 0.37 11.09
N THR A 92 -7.83 1.54 11.33
CA THR A 92 -7.28 2.50 12.30
C THR A 92 -8.36 3.32 12.99
N GLY A 93 -8.32 3.39 14.33
CA GLY A 93 -9.25 4.21 15.11
C GLY A 93 -8.76 5.62 15.39
N HIS A 94 -7.48 5.77 15.75
CA HIS A 94 -6.84 7.06 16.00
C HIS A 94 -5.47 7.08 15.34
N ALA A 95 -5.44 7.47 14.06
CA ALA A 95 -4.20 7.60 13.32
C ALA A 95 -3.67 9.04 13.44
N THR A 96 -2.45 9.19 13.92
CA THR A 96 -1.72 10.44 13.75
C THR A 96 -1.22 10.53 12.30
N ARG A 97 -0.92 11.74 11.83
CA ARG A 97 -0.29 11.90 10.51
C ARG A 97 0.98 11.07 10.39
N ARG A 98 1.79 11.05 11.46
CA ARG A 98 3.01 10.25 11.56
C ARG A 98 2.75 8.75 11.40
N SER A 99 1.80 8.20 12.15
CA SER A 99 1.53 6.76 12.09
C SER A 99 0.94 6.34 10.74
N LEU A 100 0.17 7.21 10.07
CA LEU A 100 -0.29 6.97 8.69
C LEU A 100 0.87 6.99 7.69
N ASP A 101 1.82 7.90 7.85
CA ASP A 101 2.99 7.99 6.97
C ASP A 101 3.92 6.79 7.16
N GLU A 102 4.13 6.35 8.41
CA GLU A 102 4.85 5.11 8.74
C GLU A 102 4.15 3.89 8.14
N ALA A 103 2.82 3.76 8.26
CA ALA A 103 2.05 2.69 7.64
C ALA A 103 2.14 2.69 6.11
N ARG A 104 2.11 3.87 5.48
CA ARG A 104 2.32 4.00 4.02
C ARG A 104 3.73 3.56 3.62
N MET A 105 4.73 3.90 4.42
CA MET A 105 6.12 3.48 4.22
C MET A 105 6.32 1.99 4.44
N ALA A 106 5.53 1.36 5.31
CA ALA A 106 5.55 -0.09 5.48
C ALA A 106 4.99 -0.84 4.26
N GLY A 107 4.22 -0.17 3.40
CA GLY A 107 3.63 -0.76 2.19
C GLY A 107 2.15 -1.15 2.33
N VAL A 108 1.42 -0.49 3.25
CA VAL A 108 -0.04 -0.60 3.32
C VAL A 108 -0.67 -0.18 1.99
N THR A 109 -1.68 -0.93 1.56
CA THR A 109 -2.47 -0.59 0.38
C THR A 109 -3.45 0.50 0.78
N GLU A 110 -4.54 0.19 1.46
CA GLU A 110 -5.56 1.17 1.79
C GLU A 110 -5.77 1.32 3.29
N PHE A 111 -6.44 2.41 3.68
CA PHE A 111 -6.81 2.66 5.06
C PHE A 111 -8.33 2.63 5.23
N LEU A 112 -8.80 2.00 6.30
CA LEU A 112 -10.19 1.99 6.72
C LEU A 112 -10.28 2.56 8.15
N ALA A 113 -10.95 3.69 8.30
CA ALA A 113 -11.14 4.31 9.61
C ALA A 113 -12.18 3.51 10.42
N LYS A 114 -11.89 3.29 11.71
CA LYS A 114 -12.88 2.80 12.70
C LYS A 114 -13.73 4.02 13.15
N PRO A 115 -15.05 3.87 13.36
CA PRO A 115 -15.83 2.63 13.36
C PRO A 115 -16.12 2.08 11.96
N ILE A 116 -16.02 0.76 11.83
CA ILE A 116 -16.19 0.05 10.55
C ILE A 116 -17.69 -0.04 10.22
N ASN A 117 -18.03 0.21 8.96
CA ASN A 117 -19.37 -0.01 8.42
C ASN A 117 -19.30 -0.70 7.04
N ALA A 118 -20.41 -1.32 6.63
CA ALA A 118 -20.47 -2.11 5.40
C ALA A 118 -20.09 -1.32 4.15
N ARG A 119 -20.52 -0.05 4.06
CA ARG A 119 -20.20 0.82 2.93
C ARG A 119 -18.70 1.07 2.82
N GLY A 120 -18.03 1.35 3.92
CA GLY A 120 -16.58 1.60 3.97
C GLY A 120 -15.77 0.37 3.57
N VAL A 121 -16.14 -0.81 4.11
CA VAL A 121 -15.50 -2.09 3.78
C VAL A 121 -15.65 -2.38 2.28
N MET A 122 -16.87 -2.33 1.77
CA MET A 122 -17.14 -2.64 0.36
C MET A 122 -16.48 -1.65 -0.59
N HIS A 123 -16.45 -0.36 -0.23
CA HIS A 123 -15.73 0.64 -1.01
C HIS A 123 -14.24 0.30 -1.10
N ARG A 124 -13.60 -0.11 0.00
CA ARG A 124 -12.17 -0.47 0.00
C ARG A 124 -11.89 -1.75 -0.77
N ILE A 125 -12.73 -2.77 -0.66
CA ILE A 125 -12.62 -3.99 -1.46
C ILE A 125 -12.74 -3.67 -2.95
N ASN A 126 -13.72 -2.86 -3.34
CA ASN A 126 -13.90 -2.46 -4.73
C ASN A 126 -12.72 -1.65 -5.26
N GLU A 127 -12.12 -0.77 -4.45
CA GLU A 127 -10.92 -0.02 -4.83
C GLU A 127 -9.74 -0.95 -5.09
N VAL A 128 -9.47 -1.92 -4.22
CA VAL A 128 -8.32 -2.83 -4.40
C VAL A 128 -8.50 -3.83 -5.54
N ILE A 129 -9.75 -4.20 -5.86
CA ILE A 129 -10.06 -5.14 -6.95
C ILE A 129 -10.12 -4.42 -8.30
N ASN A 130 -10.85 -3.30 -8.40
CA ASN A 130 -11.12 -2.65 -9.69
C ASN A 130 -10.08 -1.60 -10.06
N ASN A 131 -9.39 -1.02 -9.08
CA ASN A 131 -8.36 0.00 -9.28
C ASN A 131 -7.02 -0.44 -8.64
N PRO A 132 -6.47 -1.62 -9.04
CA PRO A 132 -5.23 -2.09 -8.47
C PRO A 132 -4.10 -1.11 -8.76
N ARG A 133 -3.23 -0.91 -7.77
CA ARG A 133 -2.03 -0.09 -7.94
C ARG A 133 -0.83 -0.98 -8.23
N ASP A 134 -0.01 -0.54 -9.17
CA ASP A 134 1.28 -1.18 -9.43
C ASP A 134 2.14 -1.15 -8.17
N PHE A 135 2.78 -2.28 -7.87
CA PHE A 135 3.74 -2.36 -6.77
C PHE A 135 5.11 -1.93 -7.26
N VAL A 136 5.79 -1.10 -6.46
CA VAL A 136 7.13 -0.59 -6.75
C VAL A 136 8.09 -1.02 -5.66
N ARG A 137 9.32 -1.32 -6.06
CA ARG A 137 10.44 -1.57 -5.15
C ARG A 137 11.47 -0.46 -5.33
N VAL A 138 11.74 0.31 -4.27
CA VAL A 138 12.70 1.42 -4.30
C VAL A 138 13.48 1.42 -2.98
N GLY A 139 14.77 1.05 -3.03
CA GLY A 139 15.56 0.81 -1.83
C GLY A 139 14.87 -0.23 -0.93
N ASP A 140 14.65 0.13 0.33
CA ASP A 140 13.98 -0.73 1.33
C ASP A 140 12.45 -0.66 1.27
N TYR A 141 11.88 0.18 0.39
CA TYR A 141 10.44 0.29 0.23
C TYR A 141 9.92 -0.73 -0.77
N PHE A 142 8.92 -1.51 -0.34
CA PHE A 142 8.10 -2.31 -1.23
C PHE A 142 6.61 -2.13 -0.91
N GLY A 143 5.85 -1.66 -1.90
CA GLY A 143 4.44 -1.40 -1.72
C GLY A 143 3.80 -0.75 -2.95
N PRO A 144 2.51 -0.41 -2.87
CA PRO A 144 1.78 0.16 -3.99
C PRO A 144 2.29 1.56 -4.31
N CYS A 145 2.37 1.87 -5.61
CA CYS A 145 2.79 3.16 -6.12
C CYS A 145 1.99 4.28 -5.44
N ARG A 146 2.70 5.27 -4.91
CA ARG A 146 2.09 6.41 -4.20
C ARG A 146 1.28 7.31 -5.14
N ARG A 147 1.65 7.33 -6.43
CA ARG A 147 0.91 8.03 -7.47
C ARG A 147 -0.19 7.12 -8.00
N ARG A 148 -1.44 7.38 -7.59
CA ARG A 148 -2.64 6.68 -8.12
C ARG A 148 -2.87 6.92 -9.61
N ARG A 149 -2.30 7.99 -10.15
CA ARG A 149 -2.26 8.31 -11.58
C ARG A 149 -0.81 8.43 -12.01
N ILE A 150 -0.40 7.60 -12.96
CA ILE A 150 0.59 8.05 -13.92
C ILE A 150 -0.22 8.91 -14.89
N ASP A 151 -0.21 10.23 -14.73
CA ASP A 151 -0.59 11.09 -15.84
C ASP A 151 0.49 10.86 -16.92
N HIS A 152 0.27 9.88 -17.79
CA HIS A 152 1.06 9.72 -19.01
C HIS A 152 0.88 10.91 -19.96
N ASP A 153 -0.05 11.82 -19.65
CA ASP A 153 -0.35 13.05 -20.37
C ASP A 153 0.32 14.31 -19.79
N PHE A 154 1.27 14.20 -18.84
CA PHE A 154 2.03 15.38 -18.44
C PHE A 154 3.03 15.78 -19.55
N THR A 155 2.59 16.66 -20.45
CA THR A 155 3.37 17.31 -21.50
C THR A 155 4.01 18.62 -20.99
N GLY A 156 4.65 18.57 -19.81
CA GLY A 156 5.40 19.70 -19.27
C GLY A 156 6.89 19.59 -19.58
N ASP A 157 7.56 20.74 -19.71
CA ASP A 157 8.98 20.85 -20.11
C ASP A 157 9.97 20.18 -19.14
N GLU A 158 9.53 19.80 -17.94
CA GLU A 158 10.34 19.11 -16.91
C GLU A 158 10.35 17.57 -17.06
N ARG A 159 9.95 17.02 -18.21
CA ARG A 159 10.09 15.57 -18.46
C ARG A 159 11.56 15.20 -18.55
N ARG A 160 12.08 14.55 -17.51
CA ARG A 160 13.45 14.02 -17.47
C ARG A 160 13.63 12.96 -18.57
N GLY A 161 14.17 13.35 -19.72
CA GLY A 161 14.42 12.45 -20.85
C GLY A 161 14.51 13.07 -22.25
N VAL A 162 14.11 14.33 -22.47
CA VAL A 162 14.35 15.00 -23.77
C VAL A 162 14.73 16.47 -23.51
N GLN A 163 16.00 16.72 -23.29
CA GLN A 163 16.59 18.01 -23.64
C GLN A 163 17.14 17.82 -25.05
N PRO A 164 16.62 18.47 -26.11
CA PRO A 164 17.33 18.52 -27.36
C PRO A 164 18.61 19.30 -27.11
N THR A 165 19.75 18.60 -27.14
CA THR A 165 21.07 19.23 -27.14
C THR A 165 21.09 20.27 -28.25
N PRO A 166 21.33 21.57 -27.96
CA PRO A 166 21.50 22.53 -29.03
C PRO A 166 22.75 22.12 -29.81
N THR A 167 22.56 21.74 -31.07
CA THR A 167 23.65 21.55 -32.01
C THR A 167 24.27 22.92 -32.22
N VAL A 168 25.40 23.17 -31.56
CA VAL A 168 26.18 24.39 -31.76
C VAL A 168 26.87 24.27 -33.12
N LEU A 169 26.26 24.86 -34.14
CA LEU A 169 26.94 25.13 -35.41
C LEU A 169 27.87 26.32 -35.18
N GLY A 170 29.18 26.06 -35.22
CA GLY A 170 30.25 26.99 -35.61
C GLY A 170 30.32 28.34 -34.90
N GLY A 171 31.31 28.49 -34.01
CA GLY A 171 31.76 29.79 -33.54
C GLY A 171 32.84 29.64 -32.49
N GLU A 172 34.09 29.90 -32.87
CA GLU A 172 35.22 30.03 -31.94
C GLU A 172 34.93 31.20 -30.98
N ALA A 173 34.94 30.94 -29.67
CA ALA A 173 34.96 31.98 -28.66
C ALA A 173 35.81 31.52 -27.47
N GLU A 174 36.81 32.34 -27.14
CA GLU A 174 37.86 32.13 -26.15
C GLU A 174 37.31 31.83 -24.75
N VAL A 175 37.97 30.88 -24.08
CA VAL A 175 37.76 30.59 -22.65
C VAL A 175 38.50 31.65 -21.84
N GLN A 176 37.76 32.58 -21.24
CA GLN A 176 38.31 33.53 -20.28
C GLN A 176 38.43 32.85 -18.92
N ALA A 177 39.62 32.96 -18.30
CA ALA A 177 39.94 32.33 -17.03
C ALA A 177 39.13 32.94 -15.87
N PHE A 178 38.63 32.08 -14.99
CA PHE A 178 37.87 32.40 -13.78
C PHE A 178 38.80 32.94 -12.68
N ASP A 179 38.55 34.16 -12.21
CA ASP A 179 39.29 34.81 -11.11
C ASP A 179 38.61 34.51 -9.75
N PRO A 180 39.28 33.84 -8.80
CA PRO A 180 38.67 33.44 -7.53
C PRO A 180 38.34 34.56 -6.53
N GLU A 181 38.74 35.82 -6.75
CA GLU A 181 38.52 36.90 -5.77
C GLU A 181 37.14 37.61 -5.84
N GLU A 182 36.30 37.33 -6.83
CA GLU A 182 34.96 37.95 -6.94
C GLU A 182 33.87 37.28 -6.07
N CYS A 183 34.23 36.32 -5.21
CA CYS A 183 33.27 35.65 -4.33
C CYS A 183 33.50 36.03 -2.86
N TYR A 184 33.12 37.26 -2.50
CA TYR A 184 32.79 37.64 -1.12
C TYR A 184 31.70 38.70 -1.08
#